data_AF-A0A7Z2K3F6-F1
#
_entry.id   AF-A0A7Z2K3F6-F1
#
_cell.length_a   1.000
_cell.length_b   1.000
_cell.length_c   1.000
_cell.angle_alpha   90.00
_cell.angle_beta   90.00
_cell.angle_gamma   90.00
#
_symmetry.space_group_name_H-M   'P 1'
#
loop_
_entity.id
_entity.type
_entity.pdbx_description
1 polymer ?
#
loop_
_entity_poly.entity_id
_entity_poly.type
_entity_poly.pdbx_seq_one_letter_code
_entity_poly.pdbx_strand_id
1 'polypeptide(L)'
;MKRLVFFLSFTLLIGCGVEQDPEQIDKAEASVERYLIANFQNIESVEFNNSPSAPMGGLVLEGTVNGEATFNIGVHDDYTVGSIGMGEGFPERKEECREHSCDYGQQEE
;
A
#
# COMPACT_ATOMS: atom_id res chain seq x y z
N MET A 1 9.58 12.27 59.35
CA MET A 1 9.65 13.25 58.23
C MET A 1 10.81 12.80 57.36
N LYS A 2 10.75 12.54 56.06
CA LYS A 2 9.85 12.93 54.97
C LYS A 2 9.98 11.81 53.92
N ARG A 3 8.85 11.28 53.42
CA ARG A 3 8.80 10.32 52.32
C ARG A 3 9.25 11.03 51.05
N LEU A 4 10.33 10.60 50.40
CA LEU A 4 10.78 11.20 49.14
C LEU A 4 10.37 10.31 47.97
N VAL A 5 9.17 10.63 47.48
CA VAL A 5 8.56 10.46 46.15
C VAL A 5 9.36 9.64 45.13
N PHE A 6 8.78 8.51 44.71
CA PHE A 6 9.08 7.78 43.48
C PHE A 6 8.82 8.72 42.27
N PHE A 7 9.86 9.00 41.47
CA PHE A 7 9.70 9.63 40.16
C PHE A 7 9.06 8.61 39.22
N LEU A 8 7.73 8.67 39.11
CA LEU A 8 6.95 7.98 38.10
C LEU A 8 7.19 8.73 36.78
N SER A 9 8.23 8.34 36.03
CA SER A 9 8.47 8.86 34.68
C SER A 9 7.33 8.39 33.79
N PHE A 10 6.31 9.22 33.65
CA PHE A 10 5.26 9.05 32.67
C PHE A 10 5.88 9.36 31.30
N THR A 11 6.47 8.36 30.65
CA THR A 11 6.88 8.48 29.25
C THR A 11 5.60 8.62 28.44
N LEU A 12 5.27 9.86 28.09
CA LEU A 12 4.35 10.17 27.02
C LEU A 12 4.87 9.45 25.78
N LEU A 13 4.25 8.32 25.44
CA LEU A 13 4.30 7.74 24.11
C LEU A 13 3.62 8.76 23.19
N ILE A 14 4.39 9.79 22.80
CA ILE A 14 4.09 10.60 21.65
C ILE A 14 4.13 9.62 20.50
N GLY A 15 2.95 9.14 20.09
CA GLY A 15 2.80 8.31 18.91
C GLY A 15 3.48 9.03 17.76
N CYS A 16 4.53 8.41 17.23
CA CYS A 16 5.21 8.89 16.04
C CYS A 16 4.24 8.61 14.88
N GLY A 17 3.40 9.58 14.55
CA GLY A 17 2.70 9.58 13.27
C GLY A 17 3.76 9.86 12.21
N VAL A 18 4.10 8.85 11.42
CA VAL A 18 4.96 9.02 10.26
C VAL A 18 4.11 9.77 9.24
N GLU A 19 4.28 11.09 9.12
CA GLU A 19 3.71 11.84 7.99
C GLU A 19 4.35 11.29 6.71
N GLN A 20 3.57 10.63 5.87
CA GLN A 20 4.04 10.13 4.59
C GLN A 20 4.11 11.29 3.60
N ASP A 21 5.24 11.39 2.91
CA ASP A 21 5.49 12.41 1.89
C ASP A 21 4.55 12.19 0.69
N PRO A 22 3.79 13.22 0.25
CA PRO A 22 2.89 13.10 -0.90
C PRO A 22 3.59 12.58 -2.17
N GLU A 23 4.87 12.92 -2.38
CA GLU A 23 5.62 12.41 -3.55
C GLU A 23 5.79 10.88 -3.49
N GLN A 24 5.92 10.31 -2.29
CA GLN A 24 6.04 8.86 -2.12
C GLN A 24 4.71 8.15 -2.37
N ILE A 25 3.59 8.79 -2.00
CA ILE A 25 2.24 8.27 -2.26
C ILE A 25 1.99 8.26 -3.76
N ASP A 26 2.25 9.35 -4.47
CA ASP A 26 2.06 9.45 -5.92
C ASP A 26 2.85 8.38 -6.69
N LYS A 27 4.11 8.12 -6.28
CA LYS A 27 4.96 7.07 -6.87
C LYS A 27 4.40 5.68 -6.63
N ALA A 28 3.92 5.42 -5.42
CA ALA A 28 3.31 4.14 -5.06
C ALA A 28 2.00 3.91 -5.82
N GLU A 29 1.13 4.92 -5.91
CA GLU A 29 -0.13 4.86 -6.66
C GLU A 29 0.15 4.55 -8.15
N ALA A 30 1.08 5.28 -8.76
CA ALA A 30 1.48 5.02 -10.15
C ALA A 30 2.04 3.60 -10.34
N SER A 31 2.79 3.07 -9.36
CA SER A 31 3.31 1.71 -9.43
C SER A 31 2.20 0.67 -9.33
N VAL A 32 1.26 0.85 -8.39
CA VAL A 32 0.09 -0.02 -8.22
C VAL A 32 -0.79 0.00 -9.45
N GLU A 33 -1.08 1.17 -10.02
CA GLU A 33 -1.90 1.30 -11.22
C GLU A 33 -1.28 0.53 -12.40
N ARG A 34 0.04 0.70 -12.63
CA ARG A 34 0.76 -0.06 -13.67
C ARG A 34 0.69 -1.56 -13.41
N TYR A 35 0.93 -2.00 -12.19
CA TYR A 35 0.85 -3.41 -11.82
C TYR A 35 -0.54 -3.98 -12.13
N LEU A 36 -1.60 -3.26 -11.77
CA LEU A 36 -2.98 -3.69 -12.00
C LEU A 36 -3.29 -3.81 -13.49
N ILE A 37 -3.00 -2.78 -14.28
CA ILE A 37 -3.23 -2.77 -15.74
C ILE A 37 -2.40 -3.86 -16.44
N ALA A 38 -1.17 -4.08 -15.99
CA ALA A 38 -0.28 -5.09 -16.57
C ALA A 38 -0.76 -6.51 -16.29
N ASN A 39 -1.25 -6.79 -15.09
CA ASN A 39 -1.50 -8.16 -14.62
C ASN A 39 -2.95 -8.64 -14.74
N PHE A 40 -3.93 -7.74 -14.79
CA PHE A 40 -5.36 -8.10 -14.74
C PHE A 40 -6.09 -7.73 -16.02
N GLN A 41 -7.11 -8.52 -16.33
CA GLN A 41 -7.95 -8.32 -17.51
C GLN A 41 -8.94 -7.18 -17.27
N ASN A 42 -9.31 -6.47 -18.34
CA ASN A 42 -10.43 -5.51 -18.34
C ASN A 42 -10.36 -4.43 -17.22
N ILE A 43 -9.14 -3.95 -16.91
CA ILE A 43 -8.97 -2.76 -16.06
C ILE A 43 -9.27 -1.52 -16.91
N GLU A 44 -10.36 -0.83 -16.60
CA GLU A 44 -10.78 0.40 -17.27
C GLU A 44 -10.49 1.64 -16.41
N SER A 45 -10.60 1.51 -15.08
CA SER A 45 -10.24 2.55 -14.12
C SER A 45 -9.67 1.99 -12.83
N VAL A 46 -8.81 2.78 -12.19
CA VAL A 46 -8.28 2.56 -10.85
C VAL A 46 -8.51 3.84 -10.06
N GLU A 47 -9.16 3.73 -8.90
CA GLU A 47 -9.42 4.87 -8.01
C GLU A 47 -8.83 4.57 -6.63
N PHE A 48 -7.94 5.45 -6.15
CA PHE A 48 -7.31 5.33 -4.84
C PHE A 48 -8.12 6.07 -3.76
N ASN A 49 -8.16 5.48 -2.56
CA ASN A 49 -8.73 6.13 -1.38
C ASN A 49 -7.73 7.16 -0.82
N ASN A 50 -8.23 8.33 -0.42
CA ASN A 50 -7.42 9.47 0.07
C ASN A 50 -6.68 9.24 1.40
N SER A 51 -6.73 8.03 1.97
CA SER A 51 -6.13 7.73 3.27
C SER A 51 -5.25 6.48 3.18
N PRO A 52 -4.04 6.60 2.59
CA PRO A 52 -3.04 5.55 2.66
C PRO A 52 -2.77 5.17 4.11
N SER A 53 -2.54 3.88 4.36
CA SER A 53 -2.15 3.40 5.69
C SER A 53 -0.71 2.92 5.68
N ALA A 54 0.00 3.12 6.78
CA ALA A 54 1.41 2.71 6.92
C ALA A 54 1.62 1.74 8.09
N PRO A 55 0.87 0.63 8.20
CA PRO A 55 1.01 -0.28 9.32
C PRO A 55 2.44 -0.82 9.38
N MET A 56 3.09 -0.65 10.53
CA MET A 56 4.48 -1.11 10.76
C MET A 56 5.51 -0.51 9.78
N GLY A 57 5.23 0.66 9.21
CA GLY A 57 6.14 1.38 8.30
C GLY A 57 6.02 1.00 6.83
N GLY A 58 5.25 -0.03 6.47
CA GLY A 58 4.99 -0.38 5.06
C GLY A 58 3.76 0.35 4.53
N LEU A 59 3.88 0.94 3.34
CA LEU A 59 2.79 1.67 2.68
C LEU A 59 1.75 0.69 2.13
N VAL A 60 0.49 0.93 2.47
CA VAL A 60 -0.67 0.18 2.00
C VAL A 60 -1.63 1.14 1.33
N LEU A 61 -1.89 0.86 0.05
CA LEU A 61 -2.83 1.60 -0.78
C LEU A 61 -4.13 0.82 -0.92
N GLU A 62 -5.24 1.51 -0.75
CA GLU A 62 -6.58 0.95 -0.91
C GLU A 62 -7.32 1.69 -2.01
N GLY A 63 -8.23 0.99 -2.68
CA GLY A 63 -8.98 1.59 -3.76
C GLY A 63 -9.98 0.64 -4.41
N THR A 64 -10.48 1.04 -5.57
CA THR A 64 -11.37 0.24 -6.40
C THR A 64 -10.85 0.15 -7.83
N VAL A 65 -11.19 -0.96 -8.48
CA VAL A 65 -11.05 -1.17 -9.92
C VAL A 65 -12.45 -1.11 -10.53
N ASN A 66 -12.57 -0.38 -11.64
CA ASN A 66 -13.82 -0.21 -12.38
C ASN A 66 -14.99 0.29 -11.52
N GLY A 67 -14.69 0.99 -10.41
CA GLY A 67 -15.69 1.52 -9.46
C GLY A 67 -16.44 0.49 -8.62
N GLU A 68 -16.11 -0.81 -8.73
CA GLU A 68 -16.87 -1.90 -8.09
C GLU A 68 -16.00 -2.75 -7.16
N ALA A 69 -14.92 -3.32 -7.69
CA ALA A 69 -14.12 -4.31 -6.96
C ALA A 69 -13.02 -3.62 -6.14
N THR A 70 -12.99 -3.88 -4.84
CA THR A 70 -11.99 -3.27 -3.95
C THR A 70 -10.64 -3.96 -4.03
N PHE A 71 -9.58 -3.22 -3.71
CA PHE A 71 -8.26 -3.78 -3.45
C PHE A 71 -7.62 -3.14 -2.21
N ASN A 72 -6.67 -3.87 -1.64
CA ASN A 72 -5.70 -3.37 -0.67
C ASN A 72 -4.33 -3.94 -1.05
N ILE A 73 -3.37 -3.07 -1.34
CA ILE A 73 -2.07 -3.44 -1.88
C ILE A 73 -0.96 -2.91 -0.99
N GLY A 74 -0.11 -3.82 -0.50
CA GLY A 74 1.11 -3.48 0.20
C GLY A 74 2.22 -3.16 -0.80
N VAL A 75 2.87 -2.02 -0.60
CA VAL A 75 3.94 -1.49 -1.42
C VAL A 75 5.23 -1.46 -0.59
N HIS A 76 6.31 -1.98 -1.17
CA HIS A 76 7.65 -1.95 -0.58
C HIS A 76 8.28 -0.54 -0.71
N ASP A 77 9.36 -0.30 0.02
CA ASP A 77 10.08 1.00 0.00
C ASP A 77 10.65 1.35 -1.39
N ASP A 78 10.89 0.35 -2.24
CA ASP A 78 11.31 0.49 -3.65
C ASP A 78 10.14 0.69 -4.63
N TYR A 79 8.92 0.87 -4.10
CA TYR A 79 7.66 1.02 -4.83
C TYR A 79 7.20 -0.24 -5.57
N THR A 80 7.79 -1.41 -5.33
CA THR A 80 7.29 -2.66 -5.89
C THR A 80 6.08 -3.17 -5.10
N VAL A 81 5.17 -3.86 -5.81
CA VAL A 81 3.98 -4.49 -5.19
C VAL A 81 4.41 -5.74 -4.43
N GLY A 82 4.26 -5.71 -3.11
CA GLY A 82 4.64 -6.83 -2.22
C GLY A 82 3.50 -7.77 -1.88
N SER A 83 2.28 -7.23 -1.73
CA SER A 83 1.10 -8.01 -1.41
C SER A 83 -0.15 -7.41 -2.06
N ILE A 84 -1.13 -8.26 -2.33
CA ILE A 84 -2.41 -7.85 -2.92
C ILE A 84 -3.56 -8.60 -2.25
N GLY A 85 -4.50 -7.85 -1.70
CA GLY A 85 -5.82 -8.30 -1.29
C GLY A 85 -6.85 -7.83 -2.32
N MET A 86 -7.67 -8.77 -2.80
CA MET A 86 -8.70 -8.51 -3.82
C MET A 86 -10.08 -8.73 -3.20
N GLY A 87 -10.99 -7.79 -3.45
CA GLY A 87 -12.38 -7.87 -3.08
C GLY A 87 -13.19 -8.81 -3.98
N GLU A 88 -14.47 -8.95 -3.67
CA GLU A 88 -15.42 -9.69 -4.52
C GLU A 88 -15.54 -9.01 -5.89
N GLY A 89 -15.63 -9.81 -6.96
CA GLY A 89 -15.75 -9.31 -8.33
C GLY A 89 -14.48 -8.73 -8.93
N PHE A 90 -13.32 -8.89 -8.27
CA PHE A 90 -12.05 -8.41 -8.81
C PHE A 90 -11.72 -9.09 -10.15
N PRO A 91 -11.23 -8.33 -11.16
CA PRO A 91 -10.97 -8.91 -12.46
C PRO A 91 -9.96 -10.05 -12.43
N GLU A 92 -10.13 -11.01 -13.35
CA GLU A 92 -9.22 -12.15 -13.43
C GLU A 92 -7.82 -11.72 -13.86
N ARG A 93 -6.82 -12.40 -13.31
CA ARG A 93 -5.44 -12.27 -13.76
C ARG A 93 -5.33 -12.71 -15.23
N LYS A 94 -4.54 -12.01 -16.04
CA LYS A 94 -4.22 -12.44 -17.40
C LYS A 94 -3.52 -13.80 -17.35
N GLU A 95 -3.80 -14.65 -18.33
CA GLU A 95 -3.30 -16.04 -18.35
C GLU A 95 -1.78 -16.07 -18.29
N GLU A 96 -1.13 -15.22 -19.09
CA GLU A 96 0.32 -15.10 -19.15
C GLU A 96 0.95 -14.65 -17.82
N CYS A 97 0.18 -14.01 -16.94
CA CYS A 97 0.64 -13.49 -15.66
C CYS A 97 0.28 -14.41 -14.48
N ARG A 98 -0.28 -15.61 -14.69
CA ARG A 98 -0.71 -16.47 -13.58
C ARG A 98 0.44 -16.96 -12.71
N GLU A 99 1.59 -17.25 -13.32
CA GLU A 99 2.76 -17.79 -12.63
C GLU A 99 3.78 -16.72 -12.25
N HIS A 100 3.69 -15.51 -12.82
CA HIS A 100 4.63 -14.40 -12.58
C HIS A 100 3.95 -13.04 -12.75
N SER A 101 4.53 -11.99 -12.16
CA SER A 101 4.06 -10.63 -12.44
C SER A 101 4.43 -10.22 -13.87
N CYS A 102 3.46 -9.72 -14.63
CA CYS A 102 3.67 -9.06 -15.92
C CYS A 102 3.96 -7.57 -15.78
N ASP A 103 4.06 -7.07 -14.55
CA ASP A 103 4.56 -5.73 -14.32
C ASP A 103 6.06 -5.71 -14.61
N TYR A 104 6.41 -5.25 -15.82
CA TYR A 104 7.78 -5.06 -16.26
C TYR A 104 8.35 -3.75 -15.67
N GLY A 105 8.28 -3.57 -14.35
CA GLY A 105 8.87 -2.46 -13.62
C GLY A 105 10.28 -2.79 -13.13
N GLN A 106 11.28 -2.22 -13.79
CA GLN A 106 12.72 -2.17 -13.45
C GLN A 106 13.33 -3.45 -12.85
N GLN A 107 13.58 -4.45 -13.70
CA GLN A 107 14.68 -5.39 -13.43
C GLN A 107 15.99 -4.60 -13.52
N GLU A 108 16.80 -4.71 -12.47
CA GLU A 108 18.13 -4.14 -12.31
C GLU A 108 19.01 -4.41 -13.55
N GLU A 109 19.72 -3.38 -14.03
CA GLU A 109 21.05 -3.52 -14.64
C GLU A 109 22.09 -2.87 -13.72
#